data_AF-A0A0K1EJI0-F1
#
_entry.id   AF-A0A0K1EJI0-F1
#
_cell.length_a   1.000
_cell.length_b   1.000
_cell.length_c   1.000
_cell.angle_alpha   90.00
_cell.angle_beta   90.00
_cell.angle_gamma   90.00
#
_symmetry.space_group_name_H-M   'P 1'
#
loop_
_entity.id
_entity.type
_entity.pdbx_description
1 polymer ?
#
loop_
_entity_poly.entity_id
_entity_poly.type
_entity_poly.pdbx_seq_one_letter_code
_entity_poly.pdbx_strand_id
1 'polypeptide(L)'
;MLLRRFAIAGSISVALFSLMGCGSGDTDPSPGTPNPEEEVGKVPPGPPAEKPGSGEGKVYAVDQLFLGETDRSGAKKDDAWKDYGFNLDGKISDATSKGLCKPVGTATPSSVYTDGNNGIDNSFGKNVLSIITAAEPNASAEVTKSINEGDFTIILQVTGLGADAAYNPLTSRLFVGASMGSAPAWDGNDEWPLVREFLNNPSDPNSSKVVFSQSYVTDNTWVSGTKTTLDLTIAVAGYNISLPITNALIAMDLNAEHTGANNGTIAGILPTEQLIAELKKVIGAIQPSLCSGSAAETIFNNIRQASDVLQDGTQNPEKECDGISIGIGFNAKEIKLGAVADAAPPATDPCDAPPSDG
;
A
#
# COMPACT_ATOMS: atom_id res chain seq x y z
N MET A 1 -27.01 0.26 50.90
CA MET A 1 -27.00 1.52 51.65
C MET A 1 -26.40 2.59 50.74
N LEU A 2 -27.19 3.61 50.42
CA LEU A 2 -26.96 4.82 49.61
C LEU A 2 -26.40 4.70 48.17
N LEU A 3 -27.34 4.84 47.22
CA LEU A 3 -27.18 5.54 45.95
C LEU A 3 -26.90 7.04 46.19
N ARG A 4 -26.16 7.69 45.28
CA ARG A 4 -26.36 9.11 44.96
C ARG A 4 -26.33 9.36 43.45
N ARG A 5 -27.39 10.03 42.98
CA ARG A 5 -27.62 10.62 41.66
C ARG A 5 -27.19 12.10 41.69
N PHE A 6 -26.74 12.66 40.57
CA PHE A 6 -26.87 14.08 40.18
C PHE A 6 -26.84 14.10 38.63
N ALA A 7 -27.95 14.38 37.91
CA ALA A 7 -28.68 15.64 37.70
C ALA A 7 -28.04 16.54 36.62
N ILE A 8 -28.78 16.67 35.51
CA ILE A 8 -28.59 17.53 34.33
C ILE A 8 -29.02 18.97 34.68
N ALA A 9 -28.33 19.98 34.14
CA ALA A 9 -28.90 21.29 33.88
C ALA A 9 -28.21 21.94 32.67
N GLY A 10 -29.00 22.24 31.63
CA GLY A 10 -28.59 23.03 30.49
C GLY A 10 -28.81 24.52 30.70
N SER A 11 -28.19 25.33 29.85
CA SER A 11 -28.50 26.74 29.70
C SER A 11 -28.28 27.18 28.25
N ILE A 12 -29.39 27.58 27.63
CA ILE A 12 -29.51 28.26 26.35
C ILE A 12 -29.24 29.75 26.59
N SER A 13 -28.37 30.38 25.79
CA SER A 13 -28.24 31.83 25.72
C SER A 13 -28.44 32.30 24.29
N VAL A 14 -29.55 33.00 24.09
CA VAL A 14 -29.93 33.75 22.89
C VAL A 14 -29.33 35.15 23.00
N ALA A 15 -28.64 35.61 21.95
CA ALA A 15 -28.31 37.02 21.77
C ALA A 15 -28.69 37.47 20.36
N LEU A 16 -29.75 38.27 20.29
CA LEU A 16 -30.14 39.06 19.11
C LEU A 16 -29.18 40.25 18.96
N PHE A 17 -28.72 40.49 17.74
CA PHE A 17 -28.37 41.84 17.27
C PHE A 17 -28.98 42.07 15.89
N SER A 18 -29.91 43.02 15.84
CA SER A 18 -30.54 43.54 14.64
C SER A 18 -29.80 44.79 14.16
N LEU A 19 -29.41 44.83 12.90
CA LEU A 19 -29.14 46.07 12.16
C LEU A 19 -29.91 46.04 10.84
N MET A 20 -30.81 47.01 10.69
CA MET A 20 -31.56 47.32 9.48
C MET A 20 -30.63 47.98 8.45
N GLY A 21 -30.68 47.51 7.21
CA GLY A 21 -30.19 48.21 6.02
C GLY A 21 -31.19 48.01 4.89
N CYS A 22 -31.90 49.07 4.51
CA CYS A 22 -32.80 49.09 3.35
C CYS A 22 -31.99 49.27 2.05
N GLY A 23 -32.20 48.40 1.08
CA GLY A 23 -31.75 48.56 -0.31
C GLY A 23 -32.51 47.59 -1.22
N SER A 24 -33.45 48.13 -1.98
CA SER A 24 -34.36 47.42 -2.90
C SER A 24 -33.64 46.93 -4.17
N GLY A 25 -33.97 45.72 -4.64
CA GLY A 25 -33.72 45.32 -6.04
C GLY A 25 -33.43 43.83 -6.27
N ASP A 26 -34.51 43.08 -6.48
CA ASP A 26 -34.65 41.88 -7.32
C ASP A 26 -33.88 40.56 -7.06
N THR A 27 -34.71 39.52 -6.97
CA THR A 27 -34.49 38.07 -7.18
C THR A 27 -33.73 37.28 -6.11
N ASP A 28 -34.53 36.45 -5.43
CA ASP A 28 -34.21 35.38 -4.50
C ASP A 28 -33.23 34.35 -5.10
N PRO A 29 -32.12 33.98 -4.41
CA PRO A 29 -31.57 32.64 -4.49
C PRO A 29 -31.97 31.88 -3.22
N SER A 30 -32.73 30.81 -3.43
CA SER A 30 -32.98 29.73 -2.48
C SER A 30 -31.72 29.44 -1.64
N PRO A 31 -31.83 29.18 -0.32
CA PRO A 31 -30.71 28.64 0.43
C PRO A 31 -30.35 27.31 -0.22
N GLY A 32 -29.18 27.26 -0.88
CA GLY A 32 -28.63 26.03 -1.39
C GLY A 32 -28.52 25.06 -0.22
N THR A 33 -29.10 23.89 -0.38
CA THR A 33 -28.73 22.69 0.38
C THR A 33 -27.21 22.64 0.48
N PRO A 34 -26.62 22.33 1.66
CA PRO A 34 -25.19 22.03 1.73
C PRO A 34 -24.92 20.96 0.68
N ASN A 35 -23.97 21.23 -0.22
CA ASN A 35 -23.43 20.19 -1.06
C ASN A 35 -22.96 19.09 -0.08
N PRO A 36 -23.41 17.83 -0.20
CA PRO A 36 -22.76 16.76 0.56
C PRO A 36 -21.29 16.87 0.18
N GLU A 37 -20.41 17.14 1.15
CA GLU A 37 -18.99 16.95 0.95
C GLU A 37 -18.88 15.52 0.41
N GLU A 38 -18.49 15.37 -0.87
CA GLU A 38 -18.21 14.05 -1.43
C GLU A 38 -17.23 13.41 -0.47
N GLU A 39 -17.64 12.35 0.23
CA GLU A 39 -16.76 11.66 1.16
C GLU A 39 -15.56 11.18 0.34
N VAL A 40 -14.42 11.84 0.51
CA VAL A 40 -13.20 11.65 -0.31
C VAL A 40 -12.58 10.24 -0.10
N GLY A 41 -13.14 9.44 0.83
CA GLY A 41 -12.56 8.19 1.29
C GLY A 41 -11.24 8.42 2.02
N LYS A 42 -10.52 7.34 2.30
CA LYS A 42 -9.23 7.39 2.98
C LYS A 42 -8.11 7.77 2.01
N VAL A 43 -7.54 8.94 2.18
CA VAL A 43 -6.33 9.39 1.46
C VAL A 43 -5.22 9.71 2.46
N PRO A 44 -3.94 9.70 2.06
CA PRO A 44 -2.88 10.26 2.91
C PRO A 44 -3.14 11.73 3.22
N PRO A 45 -2.59 12.27 4.32
CA PRO A 45 -2.66 13.70 4.59
C PRO A 45 -2.03 14.48 3.43
N GLY A 46 -2.59 15.63 3.07
CA GLY A 46 -2.02 16.49 2.04
C GLY A 46 -0.68 17.11 2.44
N PRO A 47 0.09 17.66 1.48
CA PRO A 47 1.36 18.31 1.77
C PRO A 47 1.18 19.54 2.66
N PRO A 48 2.11 19.83 3.58
CA PRO A 48 2.08 21.04 4.39
C PRO A 48 2.55 22.25 3.56
N ALA A 49 2.58 23.43 4.20
CA ALA A 49 3.24 24.60 3.64
C ALA A 49 4.73 24.31 3.32
N GLU A 50 5.26 24.98 2.31
CA GLU A 50 6.65 24.79 1.88
C GLU A 50 7.63 25.01 3.03
N LYS A 51 8.44 23.99 3.28
CA LYS A 51 9.49 23.96 4.29
C LYS A 51 10.55 22.95 3.86
N PRO A 52 11.72 23.42 3.38
CA PRO A 52 12.76 22.51 2.91
C PRO A 52 13.31 21.65 4.05
N GLY A 53 13.92 20.52 3.67
CA GLY A 53 14.62 19.65 4.61
C GLY A 53 15.70 20.38 5.41
N SER A 54 15.88 19.99 6.66
CA SER A 54 16.81 20.61 7.61
C SER A 54 17.82 19.64 8.23
N GLY A 55 17.77 18.35 7.89
CA GLY A 55 18.66 17.32 8.41
C GLY A 55 19.46 16.60 7.32
N GLU A 56 20.27 15.62 7.71
CA GLU A 56 21.02 14.78 6.77
C GLU A 56 20.12 13.78 6.03
N GLY A 57 18.93 13.52 6.56
CA GLY A 57 18.03 12.48 6.09
C GLY A 57 18.08 11.21 6.93
N LYS A 58 17.20 10.27 6.60
CA LYS A 58 17.07 8.98 7.27
C LYS A 58 16.91 7.87 6.24
N VAL A 59 17.29 6.67 6.62
CA VAL A 59 17.10 5.45 5.83
C VAL A 59 16.35 4.46 6.69
N TYR A 60 15.26 3.92 6.18
CA TYR A 60 14.42 2.96 6.86
C TYR A 60 14.41 1.65 6.09
N ALA A 61 14.45 0.52 6.78
CA ALA A 61 14.12 -0.79 6.22
C ALA A 61 12.80 -1.26 6.83
N VAL A 62 11.95 -1.87 6.00
CA VAL A 62 10.75 -2.55 6.47
C VAL A 62 11.17 -3.71 7.36
N ASP A 63 10.63 -3.77 8.58
CA ASP A 63 10.90 -4.87 9.54
C ASP A 63 9.70 -5.82 9.67
N GLN A 64 8.51 -5.39 9.24
CA GLN A 64 7.28 -6.18 9.23
C GLN A 64 6.41 -5.82 8.03
N LEU A 65 5.79 -6.82 7.41
CA LEU A 65 4.87 -6.66 6.29
C LEU A 65 3.54 -7.36 6.57
N PHE A 66 2.43 -6.70 6.22
CA PHE A 66 1.06 -7.19 6.41
C PHE A 66 0.36 -7.23 5.06
N LEU A 67 0.01 -8.41 4.57
CA LEU A 67 -0.59 -8.60 3.24
C LEU A 67 -2.13 -8.44 3.25
N GLY A 68 -2.75 -8.47 4.43
CA GLY A 68 -4.19 -8.22 4.61
C GLY A 68 -4.97 -9.33 5.31
N GLU A 69 -4.32 -10.44 5.69
CA GLU A 69 -4.93 -11.55 6.44
C GLU A 69 -4.75 -11.41 7.95
N THR A 70 -3.92 -10.47 8.37
CA THR A 70 -3.75 -10.05 9.77
C THR A 70 -3.93 -8.55 9.89
N ASP A 71 -4.37 -8.08 11.06
CA ASP A 71 -4.37 -6.66 11.39
C ASP A 71 -2.93 -6.16 11.69
N ARG A 72 -2.80 -4.86 12.00
CA ARG A 72 -1.48 -4.22 12.26
C ARG A 72 -0.79 -4.73 13.52
N SER A 73 -1.46 -5.53 14.36
CA SER A 73 -0.86 -6.22 15.50
C SER A 73 -0.37 -7.63 15.15
N GLY A 74 -0.61 -8.10 13.92
CA GLY A 74 -0.33 -9.46 13.47
C GLY A 74 -1.43 -10.46 13.83
N ALA A 75 -2.59 -10.01 14.34
CA ALA A 75 -3.69 -10.90 14.67
C ALA A 75 -4.53 -11.22 13.43
N LYS A 76 -4.81 -12.51 13.19
CA LYS A 76 -5.66 -12.93 12.05
C LYS A 76 -7.07 -12.38 12.16
N LYS A 77 -7.57 -11.82 11.06
CA LYS A 77 -8.91 -11.26 10.97
C LYS A 77 -9.37 -11.26 9.50
N ASP A 78 -10.52 -11.86 9.23
CA ASP A 78 -11.05 -12.09 7.88
C ASP A 78 -11.25 -10.79 7.07
N ASP A 79 -11.48 -9.68 7.77
CA ASP A 79 -11.67 -8.36 7.19
C ASP A 79 -10.50 -7.39 7.47
N ALA A 80 -9.33 -7.88 7.85
CA ALA A 80 -8.15 -7.02 8.07
C ALA A 80 -7.72 -6.26 6.82
N TRP A 81 -7.87 -6.87 5.63
CA TRP A 81 -7.58 -6.23 4.33
C TRP A 81 -8.29 -4.87 4.16
N LYS A 82 -9.44 -4.69 4.81
CA LYS A 82 -10.23 -3.46 4.76
C LYS A 82 -9.54 -2.25 5.37
N ASP A 83 -8.45 -2.44 6.13
CA ASP A 83 -7.72 -1.38 6.80
C ASP A 83 -6.41 -0.98 6.08
N TYR A 84 -6.04 -1.71 5.01
CA TYR A 84 -4.83 -1.50 4.22
C TYR A 84 -5.14 -0.94 2.84
N GLY A 85 -4.55 0.22 2.53
CA GLY A 85 -4.75 0.91 1.25
C GLY A 85 -5.30 2.33 1.44
N PHE A 86 -5.69 2.92 0.31
CA PHE A 86 -6.29 4.25 0.17
C PHE A 86 -7.44 4.17 -0.83
N ASN A 87 -8.24 5.24 -0.90
CA ASN A 87 -9.13 5.50 -2.02
C ASN A 87 -8.28 5.95 -3.23
N LEU A 88 -8.14 5.06 -4.21
CA LEU A 88 -7.31 5.22 -5.40
C LEU A 88 -8.09 5.82 -6.57
N ASP A 89 -9.40 5.58 -6.63
CA ASP A 89 -10.26 5.99 -7.73
C ASP A 89 -11.18 7.19 -7.42
N GLY A 90 -11.15 7.66 -6.17
CA GLY A 90 -11.91 8.80 -5.68
C GLY A 90 -13.39 8.49 -5.42
N LYS A 91 -13.78 7.22 -5.36
CA LYS A 91 -15.16 6.80 -5.12
C LYS A 91 -15.23 5.91 -3.89
N ILE A 92 -16.30 6.05 -3.13
CA ILE A 92 -16.67 5.07 -2.12
C ILE A 92 -17.73 4.16 -2.74
N SER A 93 -17.45 2.87 -2.81
CA SER A 93 -18.29 1.91 -3.50
C SER A 93 -18.75 0.71 -2.68
N ASP A 94 -19.96 0.26 -3.02
CA ASP A 94 -20.59 -0.94 -2.50
C ASP A 94 -21.15 -1.83 -3.62
N ALA A 95 -21.76 -2.95 -3.25
CA ALA A 95 -22.33 -3.92 -4.18
C ALA A 95 -23.41 -3.34 -5.13
N THR A 96 -23.97 -2.18 -4.83
CA THR A 96 -25.03 -1.53 -5.60
C THR A 96 -24.53 -0.36 -6.46
N SER A 97 -23.30 0.10 -6.22
CA SER A 97 -22.67 1.20 -6.95
C SER A 97 -22.77 1.07 -8.47
N LYS A 98 -22.89 2.23 -9.13
CA LYS A 98 -22.99 2.38 -10.59
C LYS A 98 -21.88 3.30 -11.08
N GLY A 99 -21.60 3.25 -12.38
CA GLY A 99 -20.57 4.10 -12.98
C GLY A 99 -19.14 3.65 -12.70
N LEU A 100 -18.96 2.40 -12.28
CA LEU A 100 -17.68 1.71 -12.14
C LEU A 100 -17.43 0.85 -13.38
N CYS A 101 -16.17 0.48 -13.65
CA CYS A 101 -15.83 -0.44 -14.73
C CYS A 101 -16.55 -1.79 -14.59
N LYS A 102 -16.80 -2.45 -15.71
CA LYS A 102 -17.55 -3.71 -15.74
C LYS A 102 -16.69 -4.81 -15.08
N PRO A 103 -17.26 -5.61 -14.16
CA PRO A 103 -16.55 -6.76 -13.61
C PRO A 103 -16.16 -7.74 -14.72
N VAL A 104 -15.00 -8.37 -14.56
CA VAL A 104 -14.46 -9.31 -15.55
C VAL A 104 -15.20 -10.64 -15.49
N GLY A 105 -15.52 -11.21 -16.65
CA GLY A 105 -16.04 -12.57 -16.77
C GLY A 105 -17.35 -12.78 -15.99
N THR A 106 -17.34 -13.69 -15.01
CA THR A 106 -18.50 -14.02 -14.17
C THR A 106 -18.54 -13.26 -12.84
N ALA A 107 -17.59 -12.35 -12.60
CA ALA A 107 -17.58 -11.55 -11.38
C ALA A 107 -18.86 -10.70 -11.27
N THR A 108 -19.30 -10.45 -10.05
CA THR A 108 -20.50 -9.65 -9.76
C THR A 108 -20.08 -8.34 -9.10
N PRO A 109 -20.88 -7.26 -9.21
CA PRO A 109 -20.67 -6.05 -8.42
C PRO A 109 -20.37 -6.30 -6.93
N SER A 110 -21.12 -7.21 -6.29
CA SER A 110 -20.90 -7.57 -4.89
C SER A 110 -19.54 -8.20 -4.58
N SER A 111 -18.91 -8.89 -5.54
CA SER A 111 -17.59 -9.50 -5.31
C SER A 111 -16.46 -8.48 -5.43
N VAL A 112 -16.57 -7.48 -6.31
CA VAL A 112 -15.44 -6.57 -6.62
C VAL A 112 -15.64 -5.12 -6.21
N TYR A 113 -16.85 -4.57 -6.22
CA TYR A 113 -17.08 -3.13 -5.96
C TYR A 113 -17.17 -2.75 -4.49
N THR A 114 -17.06 -3.69 -3.55
CA THR A 114 -17.20 -3.32 -2.13
C THR A 114 -15.84 -2.99 -1.57
N ASP A 115 -15.67 -1.72 -1.22
CA ASP A 115 -14.47 -1.17 -0.62
C ASP A 115 -14.24 -1.67 0.81
N GLY A 116 -13.04 -1.42 1.29
CA GLY A 116 -12.68 -1.48 2.69
C GLY A 116 -13.23 -0.31 3.51
N ASN A 117 -12.70 -0.16 4.73
CA ASN A 117 -13.16 0.86 5.66
C ASN A 117 -12.79 2.25 5.13
N ASN A 118 -13.77 3.18 5.14
CA ASN A 118 -13.62 4.54 4.61
C ASN A 118 -13.24 4.58 3.11
N GLY A 119 -13.79 3.69 2.29
CA GLY A 119 -13.57 3.72 0.83
C GLY A 119 -12.16 3.32 0.41
N ILE A 120 -11.56 2.35 1.12
CA ILE A 120 -10.24 1.82 0.75
C ILE A 120 -10.38 0.82 -0.39
N ASP A 121 -9.60 1.03 -1.45
CA ASP A 121 -9.48 0.09 -2.56
C ASP A 121 -8.40 -0.96 -2.22
N ASN A 122 -8.83 -2.21 -2.02
CA ASN A 122 -7.91 -3.33 -1.79
C ASN A 122 -8.51 -4.69 -2.21
N SER A 123 -8.85 -4.80 -3.49
CA SER A 123 -9.34 -6.05 -4.07
C SER A 123 -8.28 -7.16 -4.03
N PHE A 124 -6.98 -6.84 -4.00
CA PHE A 124 -5.93 -7.81 -3.73
C PHE A 124 -6.16 -8.52 -2.40
N GLY A 125 -6.27 -7.77 -1.30
CA GLY A 125 -6.50 -8.34 0.03
C GLY A 125 -7.83 -9.09 0.14
N LYS A 126 -8.88 -8.62 -0.56
CA LYS A 126 -10.21 -9.25 -0.56
C LYS A 126 -10.30 -10.53 -1.38
N ASN A 127 -9.77 -10.52 -2.60
CA ASN A 127 -10.06 -11.52 -3.64
C ASN A 127 -8.83 -12.32 -4.09
N VAL A 128 -7.62 -11.78 -3.97
CA VAL A 128 -6.38 -12.46 -4.41
C VAL A 128 -5.68 -13.14 -3.24
N LEU A 129 -5.67 -12.51 -2.06
CA LEU A 129 -4.94 -12.99 -0.90
C LEU A 129 -5.37 -14.39 -0.47
N SER A 130 -6.65 -14.74 -0.61
CA SER A 130 -7.14 -16.09 -0.29
C SER A 130 -6.45 -17.20 -1.11
N ILE A 131 -5.99 -16.89 -2.32
CA ILE A 131 -5.24 -17.82 -3.18
C ILE A 131 -3.85 -18.06 -2.58
N ILE A 132 -3.20 -16.99 -2.13
CA ILE A 132 -1.89 -17.05 -1.46
C ILE A 132 -2.02 -17.82 -0.14
N THR A 133 -3.02 -17.47 0.68
CA THR A 133 -3.21 -18.10 2.00
C THR A 133 -3.71 -19.53 1.95
N ALA A 134 -4.23 -19.99 0.81
CA ALA A 134 -4.52 -21.41 0.61
C ALA A 134 -3.25 -22.26 0.51
N ALA A 135 -2.15 -21.68 0.01
CA ALA A 135 -0.84 -22.33 -0.04
C ALA A 135 0.00 -22.05 1.21
N GLU A 136 0.00 -20.80 1.69
CA GLU A 136 0.72 -20.37 2.89
C GLU A 136 -0.21 -19.61 3.86
N PRO A 137 -0.86 -20.31 4.82
CA PRO A 137 -1.84 -19.72 5.71
C PRO A 137 -1.34 -18.58 6.61
N ASN A 138 -0.02 -18.39 6.74
CA ASN A 138 0.61 -17.34 7.55
C ASN A 138 1.54 -16.44 6.71
N ALA A 139 1.14 -16.12 5.47
CA ALA A 139 1.98 -15.41 4.51
C ALA A 139 2.65 -14.13 5.06
N SER A 140 1.95 -13.27 5.79
CA SER A 140 2.50 -12.06 6.46
C SER A 140 3.55 -12.40 7.52
N ALA A 141 3.37 -13.50 8.26
CA ALA A 141 4.33 -13.93 9.26
C ALA A 141 5.59 -14.51 8.60
N GLU A 142 5.45 -15.30 7.53
CA GLU A 142 6.59 -15.87 6.79
C GLU A 142 7.41 -14.79 6.08
N VAL A 143 6.76 -13.84 5.40
CA VAL A 143 7.47 -12.72 4.76
C VAL A 143 8.17 -11.84 5.81
N THR A 144 7.52 -11.58 6.95
CA THR A 144 8.12 -10.84 8.07
C THR A 144 9.28 -11.61 8.67
N LYS A 145 9.20 -12.94 8.76
CA LYS A 145 10.28 -13.78 9.25
C LYS A 145 11.50 -13.70 8.32
N SER A 146 11.33 -13.84 7.01
CA SER A 146 12.44 -13.68 6.04
C SER A 146 13.11 -12.31 6.14
N ILE A 147 12.33 -11.24 6.36
CA ILE A 147 12.88 -9.90 6.63
C ILE A 147 13.74 -9.90 7.91
N ASN A 148 13.24 -10.50 9.00
CA ASN A 148 13.94 -10.55 10.28
C ASN A 148 15.12 -11.55 10.30
N GLU A 149 15.18 -12.47 9.36
CA GLU A 149 16.35 -13.34 9.13
C GLU A 149 17.39 -12.68 8.21
N GLY A 150 17.07 -11.50 7.66
CA GLY A 150 17.95 -10.71 6.81
C GLY A 150 17.97 -11.14 5.36
N ASP A 151 16.95 -11.87 4.88
CA ASP A 151 16.90 -12.39 3.51
C ASP A 151 16.68 -11.29 2.47
N PHE A 152 15.80 -10.33 2.78
CA PHE A 152 15.50 -9.16 1.96
C PHE A 152 14.79 -8.09 2.79
N THR A 153 14.69 -6.87 2.28
CA THR A 153 13.76 -5.85 2.80
C THR A 153 13.43 -4.80 1.74
N ILE A 154 12.44 -3.96 2.01
CA ILE A 154 12.18 -2.73 1.24
C ILE A 154 12.84 -1.58 2.02
N ILE A 155 13.64 -0.78 1.34
CA ILE A 155 14.38 0.32 1.96
C ILE A 155 13.84 1.65 1.44
N LEU A 156 13.54 2.59 2.34
CA LEU A 156 13.17 3.96 2.01
C LEU A 156 14.22 4.92 2.56
N GLN A 157 14.91 5.64 1.68
CA GLN A 157 15.75 6.77 2.04
C GLN A 157 14.95 8.07 1.88
N VAL A 158 14.91 8.90 2.91
CA VAL A 158 14.30 10.24 2.90
C VAL A 158 15.41 11.28 3.10
N THR A 159 15.85 11.91 2.01
CA THR A 159 16.93 12.92 2.05
C THR A 159 16.41 14.23 2.65
N GLY A 160 17.20 14.86 3.53
CA GLY A 160 16.87 16.16 4.10
C GLY A 160 15.96 16.11 5.33
N LEU A 161 15.44 14.93 5.70
CA LEU A 161 14.61 14.77 6.90
C LEU A 161 15.39 15.18 8.16
N GLY A 162 14.84 16.16 8.88
CA GLY A 162 15.33 16.60 10.19
C GLY A 162 14.36 16.22 11.31
N ALA A 163 14.33 16.99 12.39
CA ALA A 163 13.52 16.70 13.58
C ALA A 163 12.10 17.33 13.59
N ASP A 164 11.75 18.13 12.58
CA ASP A 164 10.45 18.80 12.55
C ASP A 164 9.34 17.89 12.02
N ALA A 165 8.12 18.08 12.52
CA ALA A 165 6.97 17.28 12.11
C ALA A 165 6.42 17.58 10.71
N ALA A 166 7.00 18.56 9.99
CA ALA A 166 6.53 18.96 8.67
C ALA A 166 7.67 19.40 7.75
N TYR A 167 7.66 18.90 6.52
CA TYR A 167 8.60 19.22 5.44
C TYR A 167 7.93 19.11 4.08
N ASN A 168 8.21 20.04 3.17
CA ASN A 168 7.74 20.01 1.78
C ASN A 168 8.58 20.94 0.86
N PRO A 169 9.14 20.45 -0.26
CA PRO A 169 9.28 19.04 -0.63
C PRO A 169 10.53 18.41 0.00
N LEU A 170 10.52 17.09 0.09
CA LEU A 170 11.68 16.22 0.31
C LEU A 170 11.88 15.32 -0.91
N THR A 171 13.11 14.86 -1.11
CA THR A 171 13.40 13.78 -2.08
C THR A 171 13.56 12.48 -1.34
N SER A 172 12.83 11.46 -1.78
CA SER A 172 12.97 10.11 -1.24
C SER A 172 13.30 9.11 -2.34
N ARG A 173 13.94 8.00 -1.97
CA ARG A 173 14.31 6.90 -2.87
C ARG A 173 13.90 5.58 -2.23
N LEU A 174 13.37 4.67 -3.05
CA LEU A 174 13.07 3.32 -2.62
C LEU A 174 14.15 2.38 -3.16
N PHE A 175 14.66 1.48 -2.34
CA PHE A 175 15.60 0.44 -2.75
C PHE A 175 15.05 -0.92 -2.32
N VAL A 176 15.62 -1.98 -2.89
CA VAL A 176 15.42 -3.35 -2.41
C VAL A 176 16.70 -3.80 -1.73
N GLY A 177 16.57 -4.26 -0.50
CA GLY A 177 17.65 -4.86 0.26
C GLY A 177 17.88 -6.30 -0.17
N ALA A 178 19.12 -6.64 -0.51
CA ALA A 178 19.56 -8.01 -0.77
C ALA A 178 19.81 -8.76 0.56
N SER A 179 20.09 -10.06 0.49
CA SER A 179 20.39 -10.83 1.71
C SER A 179 21.61 -10.28 2.46
N MET A 180 21.47 -10.09 3.76
CA MET A 180 22.54 -9.74 4.69
C MET A 180 23.40 -10.95 5.08
N GLY A 181 22.92 -12.17 4.80
CA GLY A 181 23.54 -13.43 5.26
C GLY A 181 23.46 -13.67 6.78
N SER A 182 22.79 -12.76 7.51
CA SER A 182 22.55 -12.86 8.95
C SER A 182 21.38 -11.95 9.33
N ALA A 183 20.74 -12.24 10.46
CA ALA A 183 19.67 -11.41 10.99
C ALA A 183 20.17 -9.99 11.35
N PRO A 184 19.44 -8.92 10.98
CA PRO A 184 19.74 -7.56 11.42
C PRO A 184 19.60 -7.39 12.94
N ALA A 185 20.34 -6.45 13.51
CA ALA A 185 20.26 -6.08 14.92
C ALA A 185 19.09 -5.13 15.22
N TRP A 186 18.62 -4.40 14.21
CA TRP A 186 17.58 -3.37 14.30
C TRP A 186 17.92 -2.23 15.27
N ASP A 187 19.19 -1.84 15.32
CA ASP A 187 19.72 -0.85 16.26
C ASP A 187 20.05 0.52 15.60
N GLY A 188 19.71 0.68 14.32
CA GLY A 188 20.03 1.87 13.53
C GLY A 188 21.40 1.81 12.84
N ASN A 189 22.23 0.79 13.11
CA ASN A 189 23.56 0.65 12.53
C ASN A 189 23.67 -0.44 11.48
N ASP A 190 22.62 -1.23 11.25
CA ASP A 190 22.59 -2.24 10.19
C ASP A 190 22.87 -1.61 8.83
N GLU A 191 23.91 -2.09 8.13
CA GLU A 191 24.21 -1.70 6.75
C GLU A 191 23.59 -2.73 5.80
N TRP A 192 22.44 -2.41 5.23
CA TRP A 192 21.71 -3.37 4.40
C TRP A 192 22.22 -3.36 2.95
N PRO A 193 22.71 -4.48 2.40
CA PRO A 193 23.20 -4.54 1.02
C PRO A 193 22.10 -4.27 -0.01
N LEU A 194 22.42 -3.64 -1.13
CA LEU A 194 21.42 -3.25 -2.14
C LEU A 194 21.37 -4.22 -3.32
N VAL A 195 20.16 -4.56 -3.78
CA VAL A 195 19.96 -5.31 -5.03
C VAL A 195 20.39 -4.46 -6.22
N ARG A 196 21.45 -4.87 -6.92
CA ARG A 196 22.04 -4.09 -8.01
C ARG A 196 21.08 -3.84 -9.17
N GLU A 197 20.16 -4.78 -9.43
CA GLU A 197 19.19 -4.71 -10.52
C GLU A 197 18.15 -3.60 -10.29
N PHE A 198 18.03 -3.09 -9.06
CA PHE A 198 17.14 -1.99 -8.71
C PHE A 198 17.80 -0.61 -8.83
N LEU A 199 19.04 -0.54 -9.34
CA LEU A 199 19.83 0.68 -9.50
C LEU A 199 19.96 1.08 -10.97
N ASN A 200 19.94 2.38 -11.25
CA ASN A 200 20.25 2.94 -12.57
C ASN A 200 21.75 2.74 -12.91
N ASN A 201 22.61 2.85 -11.91
CA ASN A 201 24.02 2.50 -12.01
C ASN A 201 24.30 1.35 -11.01
N PRO A 202 24.62 0.13 -11.49
CA PRO A 202 24.74 -1.05 -10.64
C PRO A 202 25.97 -1.04 -9.70
N SER A 203 26.72 0.05 -9.65
CA SER A 203 27.83 0.28 -8.70
C SER A 203 27.63 1.51 -7.81
N ASP A 204 26.54 2.26 -7.98
CA ASP A 204 26.25 3.47 -7.19
C ASP A 204 25.06 3.23 -6.24
N PRO A 205 25.29 3.13 -4.92
CA PRO A 205 24.23 2.86 -3.94
C PRO A 205 23.21 3.99 -3.79
N ASN A 206 23.39 5.15 -4.42
CA ASN A 206 22.42 6.26 -4.41
C ASN A 206 21.56 6.32 -5.67
N SER A 207 21.79 5.42 -6.64
CA SER A 207 21.22 5.52 -7.98
C SER A 207 19.89 4.76 -8.16
N SER A 208 19.06 4.67 -7.12
CA SER A 208 17.75 3.98 -7.20
C SER A 208 16.97 4.33 -8.47
N LYS A 209 16.33 3.33 -9.07
CA LYS A 209 15.36 3.49 -10.17
C LYS A 209 14.08 4.18 -9.74
N VAL A 210 13.73 4.13 -8.45
CA VAL A 210 12.49 4.69 -7.90
C VAL A 210 12.80 5.91 -7.04
N VAL A 211 12.44 7.08 -7.56
CA VAL A 211 12.67 8.39 -6.91
C VAL A 211 11.34 9.12 -6.75
N PHE A 212 11.07 9.55 -5.52
CA PHE A 212 9.94 10.40 -5.15
C PHE A 212 10.44 11.83 -4.94
N SER A 213 10.41 12.64 -6.00
CA SER A 213 10.99 14.00 -5.99
C SER A 213 10.13 15.04 -5.26
N GLN A 214 8.87 14.70 -4.95
CA GLN A 214 7.89 15.57 -4.28
C GLN A 214 7.30 14.89 -3.04
N SER A 215 8.08 14.02 -2.38
CA SER A 215 7.67 13.48 -1.09
C SER A 215 7.60 14.58 -0.04
N TYR A 216 6.84 14.37 1.04
CA TYR A 216 6.68 15.35 2.10
C TYR A 216 6.42 14.66 3.44
N VAL A 217 6.48 15.44 4.51
CA VAL A 217 6.04 15.02 5.85
C VAL A 217 5.00 16.01 6.33
N THR A 218 3.85 15.52 6.80
CA THR A 218 2.81 16.31 7.47
C THR A 218 2.47 15.63 8.78
N ASP A 219 2.58 16.35 9.90
CA ASP A 219 2.27 15.84 11.25
C ASP A 219 2.96 14.49 11.56
N ASN A 220 4.24 14.37 11.21
CA ASN A 220 5.05 13.14 11.28
C ASN A 220 4.61 11.99 10.35
N THR A 221 3.63 12.16 9.48
CA THR A 221 3.35 11.19 8.42
C THR A 221 4.16 11.55 7.18
N TRP A 222 5.08 10.67 6.79
CA TRP A 222 5.76 10.77 5.50
C TRP A 222 4.84 10.24 4.40
N VAL A 223 4.81 10.93 3.26
CA VAL A 223 4.06 10.53 2.06
C VAL A 223 4.96 10.66 0.83
N SER A 224 4.90 9.67 -0.06
CA SER A 224 5.71 9.63 -1.30
C SER A 224 5.38 10.76 -2.27
N GLY A 225 4.20 11.36 -2.15
CA GLY A 225 3.72 12.49 -2.95
C GLY A 225 3.33 12.08 -4.36
N THR A 226 4.32 11.91 -5.25
CA THR A 226 4.07 11.49 -6.63
C THR A 226 3.80 9.99 -6.72
N LYS A 227 2.73 9.62 -7.43
CA LYS A 227 2.46 8.24 -7.85
C LYS A 227 3.54 7.78 -8.84
N THR A 228 4.01 6.54 -8.71
CA THR A 228 5.03 5.94 -9.60
C THR A 228 4.73 4.47 -9.89
N THR A 229 5.53 3.84 -10.75
CA THR A 229 5.55 2.38 -10.89
C THR A 229 6.60 1.79 -9.96
N LEU A 230 6.23 0.72 -9.26
CA LEU A 230 7.04 -0.01 -8.31
C LEU A 230 6.92 -1.51 -8.59
N ASP A 231 8.03 -2.15 -8.95
CA ASP A 231 8.11 -3.62 -9.00
C ASP A 231 8.55 -4.12 -7.62
N LEU A 232 7.57 -4.51 -6.80
CA LEU A 232 7.82 -5.00 -5.44
C LEU A 232 8.00 -6.51 -5.46
N THR A 233 9.19 -6.99 -5.13
CA THR A 233 9.44 -8.42 -4.92
C THR A 233 9.26 -8.78 -3.45
N ILE A 234 8.39 -9.76 -3.17
CA ILE A 234 8.20 -10.33 -1.83
C ILE A 234 8.62 -11.80 -1.82
N ALA A 235 9.33 -12.24 -0.78
CA ALA A 235 9.60 -13.66 -0.56
C ALA A 235 8.53 -14.26 0.36
N VAL A 236 7.78 -15.25 -0.12
CA VAL A 236 6.78 -15.98 0.67
C VAL A 236 7.08 -17.47 0.55
N ALA A 237 7.30 -18.14 1.68
CA ALA A 237 7.62 -19.57 1.74
C ALA A 237 8.80 -19.98 0.84
N GLY A 238 9.82 -19.11 0.69
CA GLY A 238 10.99 -19.34 -0.15
C GLY A 238 10.81 -19.01 -1.64
N TYR A 239 9.67 -18.44 -2.03
CA TYR A 239 9.38 -18.03 -3.42
C TYR A 239 9.30 -16.52 -3.56
N ASN A 240 9.95 -15.97 -4.59
CA ASN A 240 9.93 -14.54 -4.88
C ASN A 240 8.80 -14.16 -5.82
N ILE A 241 7.76 -13.50 -5.32
CA ILE A 241 6.65 -13.00 -6.12
C ILE A 241 6.93 -11.54 -6.46
N SER A 242 6.94 -11.21 -7.75
CA SER A 242 6.98 -9.81 -8.21
C SER A 242 5.57 -9.24 -8.32
N LEU A 243 5.35 -8.10 -7.70
CA LEU A 243 4.12 -7.33 -7.72
C LEU A 243 4.37 -6.03 -8.50
N PRO A 244 3.96 -5.95 -9.78
CA PRO A 244 4.10 -4.73 -10.58
C PRO A 244 3.01 -3.74 -10.17
N ILE A 245 3.30 -2.84 -9.24
CA ILE A 245 2.37 -1.85 -8.71
C ILE A 245 2.50 -0.57 -9.52
N THR A 246 1.50 -0.24 -10.34
CA THR A 246 1.37 1.08 -10.96
C THR A 246 0.66 2.04 -10.01
N ASN A 247 0.85 3.34 -10.24
CA ASN A 247 0.22 4.38 -9.43
C ASN A 247 0.52 4.27 -7.92
N ALA A 248 1.68 3.71 -7.58
CA ALA A 248 2.09 3.41 -6.22
C ALA A 248 2.18 4.68 -5.37
N LEU A 249 1.49 4.68 -4.24
CA LEU A 249 1.46 5.71 -3.22
C LEU A 249 1.82 5.08 -1.89
N ILE A 250 2.82 5.65 -1.22
CA ILE A 250 3.35 5.12 0.03
C ILE A 250 3.20 6.20 1.10
N ALA A 251 2.71 5.80 2.27
CA ALA A 251 2.74 6.66 3.45
C ALA A 251 3.10 5.85 4.70
N MET A 252 3.72 6.50 5.69
CA MET A 252 4.05 5.89 6.97
C MET A 252 4.13 6.94 8.09
N ASP A 253 3.76 6.56 9.29
CA ASP A 253 3.80 7.44 10.47
C ASP A 253 5.17 7.29 11.14
N LEU A 254 5.96 8.36 11.12
CA LEU A 254 7.26 8.42 11.79
C LEU A 254 7.06 8.52 13.31
N ASN A 255 7.93 7.85 14.08
CA ASN A 255 8.01 8.08 15.53
C ASN A 255 8.60 9.47 15.84
N ALA A 256 8.50 9.93 17.08
CA ALA A 256 8.92 11.30 17.45
C ALA A 256 10.39 11.61 17.13
N GLU A 257 11.27 10.60 17.16
CA GLU A 257 12.70 10.74 16.88
C GLU A 257 13.06 10.48 15.40
N HIS A 258 12.07 10.16 14.56
CA HIS A 258 12.23 9.74 13.17
C HIS A 258 13.22 8.56 12.99
N THR A 259 13.36 7.69 13.99
CA THR A 259 14.21 6.49 13.97
C THR A 259 13.44 5.21 13.61
N GLY A 260 12.14 5.32 13.40
CA GLY A 260 11.30 4.24 12.94
C GLY A 260 9.96 4.76 12.43
N ALA A 261 9.22 3.89 11.77
CA ALA A 261 7.90 4.20 11.26
C ALA A 261 6.94 3.06 11.55
N ASN A 262 5.69 3.41 11.83
CA ASN A 262 4.58 2.48 12.00
C ASN A 262 3.45 2.85 11.04
N ASN A 263 2.41 2.01 11.00
CA ASN A 263 1.22 2.24 10.18
C ASN A 263 1.52 2.48 8.69
N GLY A 264 2.67 1.99 8.22
CA GLY A 264 3.07 2.07 6.83
C GLY A 264 2.03 1.44 5.93
N THR A 265 1.80 2.03 4.76
CA THR A 265 0.90 1.54 3.73
C THR A 265 1.55 1.75 2.37
N ILE A 266 1.66 0.69 1.58
CA ILE A 266 1.93 0.74 0.14
C ILE A 266 0.60 0.45 -0.55
N ALA A 267 0.12 1.39 -1.37
CA ALA A 267 -1.10 1.21 -2.14
C ALA A 267 -0.86 1.50 -3.61
N GLY A 268 -1.65 0.91 -4.49
CA GLY A 268 -1.58 1.16 -5.92
C GLY A 268 -2.42 0.15 -6.70
N ILE A 269 -2.07 -0.08 -7.95
CA ILE A 269 -2.85 -0.91 -8.87
C ILE A 269 -1.94 -1.95 -9.48
N LEU A 270 -2.35 -3.21 -9.45
CA LEU A 270 -1.68 -4.31 -10.15
C LEU A 270 -2.34 -4.47 -11.52
N PRO A 271 -1.63 -4.24 -12.64
CA PRO A 271 -2.14 -4.60 -13.96
C PRO A 271 -2.39 -6.11 -14.02
N THR A 272 -3.65 -6.50 -14.22
CA THR A 272 -4.12 -7.88 -14.01
C THR A 272 -3.32 -8.93 -14.79
N GLU A 273 -3.11 -8.71 -16.09
CA GLU A 273 -2.34 -9.67 -16.90
C GLU A 273 -0.84 -9.67 -16.59
N GLN A 274 -0.28 -8.55 -16.10
CA GLN A 274 1.12 -8.53 -15.67
C GLN A 274 1.30 -9.31 -14.37
N LEU A 275 0.39 -9.15 -13.41
CA LEU A 275 0.37 -9.96 -12.18
C LEU A 275 0.28 -11.45 -12.51
N ILE A 276 -0.61 -11.84 -13.42
CA ILE A 276 -0.72 -13.24 -13.88
C ILE A 276 0.57 -13.72 -14.53
N ALA A 277 1.23 -12.88 -15.33
CA ALA A 277 2.52 -13.23 -15.94
C ALA A 277 3.61 -13.45 -14.89
N GLU A 278 3.68 -12.65 -13.83
CA GLU A 278 4.63 -12.85 -12.73
C GLU A 278 4.29 -14.10 -11.91
N LEU A 279 3.01 -14.35 -11.61
CA LEU A 279 2.60 -15.55 -10.89
C LEU A 279 2.90 -16.83 -11.67
N LYS A 280 2.75 -16.83 -13.00
CA LYS A 280 3.11 -17.98 -13.85
C LYS A 280 4.57 -18.41 -13.68
N LYS A 281 5.49 -17.47 -13.43
CA LYS A 281 6.91 -17.77 -13.23
C LYS A 281 7.20 -18.50 -11.92
N VAL A 282 6.27 -18.47 -10.96
CA VAL A 282 6.48 -19.01 -9.61
C VAL A 282 5.44 -20.06 -9.21
N ILE A 283 4.36 -20.21 -9.97
CA ILE A 283 3.24 -21.07 -9.61
C ILE A 283 3.64 -22.54 -9.46
N GLY A 284 4.61 -23.00 -10.27
CA GLY A 284 5.18 -24.34 -10.16
C GLY A 284 5.96 -24.57 -8.88
N ALA A 285 6.56 -23.51 -8.36
CA ALA A 285 7.32 -23.56 -7.12
C ALA A 285 6.35 -23.72 -5.94
N ILE A 286 5.24 -22.97 -5.95
CA ILE A 286 4.17 -23.06 -4.95
C ILE A 286 3.52 -24.45 -4.95
N GLN A 287 3.13 -24.94 -6.13
CA GLN A 287 2.60 -26.29 -6.27
C GLN A 287 2.92 -26.86 -7.66
N PRO A 288 3.76 -27.90 -7.75
CA PRO A 288 4.19 -28.46 -9.05
C PRO A 288 3.04 -28.90 -9.96
N SER A 289 1.91 -29.32 -9.39
CA SER A 289 0.72 -29.70 -10.16
C SER A 289 0.08 -28.53 -10.91
N LEU A 290 0.48 -27.29 -10.64
CA LEU A 290 0.00 -26.09 -11.33
C LEU A 290 0.83 -25.75 -12.58
N CYS A 291 1.96 -26.44 -12.82
CA CYS A 291 2.73 -26.30 -14.06
C CYS A 291 2.02 -26.88 -15.30
N SER A 292 1.00 -27.73 -15.10
CA SER A 292 0.24 -28.33 -16.20
C SER A 292 -1.24 -28.46 -15.86
N GLY A 293 -2.10 -28.46 -16.89
CA GLY A 293 -3.55 -28.66 -16.74
C GLY A 293 -4.37 -27.38 -16.52
N SER A 294 -5.68 -27.55 -16.32
CA SER A 294 -6.66 -26.46 -16.24
C SER A 294 -6.78 -25.79 -14.86
N ALA A 295 -6.14 -26.37 -13.82
CA ALA A 295 -6.20 -25.84 -12.46
C ALA A 295 -5.57 -24.45 -12.35
N ALA A 296 -4.39 -24.25 -12.95
CA ALA A 296 -3.73 -22.94 -13.00
C ALA A 296 -4.56 -21.90 -13.73
N GLU A 297 -5.21 -22.27 -14.84
CA GLU A 297 -6.09 -21.35 -15.57
C GLU A 297 -7.32 -20.95 -14.75
N THR A 298 -7.83 -21.83 -13.89
CA THR A 298 -8.90 -21.48 -12.95
C THR A 298 -8.42 -20.42 -11.95
N ILE A 299 -7.21 -20.57 -11.42
CA ILE A 299 -6.59 -19.58 -10.51
C ILE A 299 -6.41 -18.25 -11.24
N PHE A 300 -5.88 -18.25 -12.47
CA PHE A 300 -5.70 -17.02 -13.25
C PHE A 300 -7.03 -16.35 -13.59
N ASN A 301 -8.08 -17.12 -13.89
CA ASN A 301 -9.42 -16.57 -14.08
C ASN A 301 -10.03 -16.00 -12.80
N ASN A 302 -9.71 -16.55 -11.63
CA ASN A 302 -10.11 -15.96 -10.36
C ASN A 302 -9.39 -14.63 -10.11
N ILE A 303 -8.10 -14.54 -10.46
CA ILE A 303 -7.33 -13.29 -10.38
C ILE A 303 -7.89 -12.25 -11.35
N ARG A 304 -8.24 -12.63 -12.59
CA ARG A 304 -8.91 -11.71 -13.53
C ARG A 304 -10.20 -11.14 -12.95
N GLN A 305 -11.01 -12.02 -12.35
CA GLN A 305 -12.26 -11.67 -11.68
C GLN A 305 -12.08 -10.81 -10.43
N ALA A 306 -10.86 -10.64 -9.93
CA ALA A 306 -10.55 -9.69 -8.86
C ALA A 306 -10.36 -8.25 -9.35
N SER A 307 -10.32 -8.00 -10.66
CA SER A 307 -10.13 -6.64 -11.17
C SER A 307 -11.33 -5.75 -10.83
N ASP A 308 -11.06 -4.61 -10.21
CA ASP A 308 -12.04 -3.68 -9.64
C ASP A 308 -11.86 -2.23 -10.13
N VAL A 309 -10.72 -1.94 -10.75
CA VAL A 309 -10.36 -0.60 -11.24
C VAL A 309 -9.71 -0.70 -12.62
N LEU A 310 -9.60 0.42 -13.33
CA LEU A 310 -8.74 0.50 -14.52
C LEU A 310 -7.28 0.71 -14.12
N GLN A 311 -6.33 0.31 -14.96
CA GLN A 311 -4.89 0.45 -14.70
C GLN A 311 -4.42 1.89 -14.44
N ASP A 312 -5.15 2.88 -14.93
CA ASP A 312 -4.88 4.29 -14.70
C ASP A 312 -5.48 4.83 -13.37
N GLY A 313 -6.18 3.98 -12.62
CA GLY A 313 -6.87 4.33 -11.38
C GLY A 313 -8.23 4.99 -11.57
N THR A 314 -8.74 5.03 -12.80
CA THR A 314 -10.06 5.60 -13.07
C THR A 314 -11.13 4.52 -13.15
N GLN A 315 -12.38 4.98 -13.23
CA GLN A 315 -13.56 4.15 -13.37
C GLN A 315 -14.32 4.54 -14.64
N ASN A 316 -14.64 3.57 -15.49
CA ASN A 316 -15.42 3.79 -16.71
C ASN A 316 -16.41 2.64 -16.95
N PRO A 317 -17.73 2.87 -16.84
CA PRO A 317 -18.75 1.83 -16.96
C PRO A 317 -18.90 1.23 -18.36
N GLU A 318 -18.21 1.77 -19.37
CA GLU A 318 -18.19 1.20 -20.72
C GLU A 318 -17.06 0.17 -20.90
N LYS A 319 -16.02 0.25 -20.06
CA LYS A 319 -14.84 -0.62 -20.10
C LYS A 319 -14.93 -1.74 -19.07
N GLU A 320 -14.26 -2.85 -19.36
CA GLU A 320 -13.99 -3.91 -18.39
C GLU A 320 -12.83 -3.49 -17.48
N CYS A 321 -12.87 -3.85 -16.19
CA CYS A 321 -11.79 -3.58 -15.25
C CYS A 321 -10.54 -4.38 -15.63
N ASP A 322 -9.37 -3.75 -15.62
CA ASP A 322 -8.10 -4.36 -16.04
C ASP A 322 -6.95 -4.14 -15.04
N GLY A 323 -7.28 -3.62 -13.85
CA GLY A 323 -6.40 -3.48 -12.71
C GLY A 323 -7.04 -4.00 -11.42
N ILE A 324 -6.20 -4.46 -10.51
CA ILE A 324 -6.57 -4.91 -9.16
C ILE A 324 -6.00 -3.91 -8.18
N SER A 325 -6.85 -3.24 -7.40
CA SER A 325 -6.38 -2.37 -6.31
C SER A 325 -5.65 -3.19 -5.25
N ILE A 326 -4.53 -2.67 -4.76
CA ILE A 326 -3.73 -3.31 -3.72
C ILE A 326 -3.44 -2.30 -2.60
N GLY A 327 -3.56 -2.78 -1.36
CA GLY A 327 -3.06 -2.13 -0.16
C GLY A 327 -2.39 -3.15 0.75
N ILE A 328 -1.11 -2.93 1.07
CA ILE A 328 -0.36 -3.73 2.04
C ILE A 328 0.20 -2.83 3.14
N GLY A 329 0.22 -3.35 4.36
CA GLY A 329 0.75 -2.65 5.52
C GLY A 329 2.23 -2.96 5.76
N PHE A 330 2.92 -2.05 6.44
CA PHE A 330 4.27 -2.32 6.93
C PHE A 330 4.62 -1.51 8.19
N ASN A 331 5.65 -1.94 8.89
CA ASN A 331 6.42 -1.14 9.85
C ASN A 331 7.86 -1.03 9.34
N ALA A 332 8.62 -0.05 9.84
CA ALA A 332 10.01 0.13 9.44
C ALA A 332 10.91 0.63 10.59
N LYS A 333 12.19 0.32 10.49
CA LYS A 333 13.25 0.74 11.43
C LYS A 333 14.36 1.48 10.70
N GLU A 334 14.99 2.43 11.38
CA GLU A 334 16.19 3.09 10.86
C GLU A 334 17.32 2.06 10.63
N ILE A 335 18.02 2.23 9.52
CA ILE A 335 19.21 1.47 9.11
C ILE A 335 20.18 2.41 8.37
N LYS A 336 21.24 1.86 7.78
CA LYS A 336 22.14 2.51 6.83
C LYS A 336 22.09 1.79 5.48
N LEU A 337 22.27 2.54 4.39
CA LEU A 337 22.51 1.93 3.08
C LEU A 337 23.87 1.22 3.10
N GLY A 338 23.88 -0.08 2.81
CA GLY A 338 25.09 -0.87 2.66
C GLY A 338 25.67 -0.82 1.25
N ALA A 339 26.62 -1.72 0.99
CA ALA A 339 27.21 -1.89 -0.33
C ALA A 339 26.20 -2.47 -1.35
N VAL A 340 26.48 -2.28 -2.64
CA VAL A 340 25.71 -2.96 -3.69
C VAL A 340 26.13 -4.43 -3.73
N ALA A 341 25.15 -5.33 -3.63
CA ALA A 341 25.38 -6.78 -3.67
C ALA A 341 25.78 -7.27 -5.07
N ASP A 342 26.34 -8.48 -5.10
CA ASP A 342 26.57 -9.18 -6.37
C ASP A 342 25.25 -9.45 -7.10
N ALA A 343 25.35 -9.68 -8.41
CA ALA A 343 24.18 -9.99 -9.22
C ALA A 343 23.49 -11.25 -8.71
N ALA A 344 22.16 -11.20 -8.57
CA ALA A 344 21.40 -12.38 -8.23
C ALA A 344 21.57 -13.42 -9.36
N PRO A 345 21.75 -14.72 -9.03
CA PRO A 345 21.75 -15.74 -10.05
C PRO A 345 20.39 -15.72 -10.78
N PRO A 346 20.35 -16.04 -12.09
CA PRO A 346 19.09 -16.15 -12.81
C PRO A 346 18.15 -17.13 -12.10
N ALA A 347 16.90 -16.71 -11.87
CA ALA A 347 15.90 -17.61 -11.33
C ALA A 347 15.64 -18.77 -12.30
N THR A 348 15.65 -19.99 -11.80
CA THR A 348 15.25 -21.17 -12.57
C THR A 348 13.72 -21.24 -12.61
N ASP A 349 13.13 -21.43 -13.79
CA ASP A 349 11.68 -21.63 -13.91
C ASP A 349 11.33 -22.96 -13.21
N PRO A 350 10.49 -22.93 -12.16
CA PRO A 350 10.10 -24.14 -11.42
C PRO A 350 9.28 -25.12 -12.27
N CYS A 351 8.69 -24.66 -13.37
CA CYS A 351 7.97 -25.49 -14.33
C CYS A 351 8.87 -26.05 -15.45
N ASP A 352 10.12 -25.61 -15.55
CA ASP A 352 11.12 -26.16 -16.47
C ASP A 352 12.01 -27.25 -15.83
N ALA A 353 11.81 -27.56 -14.55
CA ALA A 353 12.51 -28.67 -13.91
C ALA A 353 12.09 -30.01 -14.57
N PRO A 354 13.05 -30.89 -14.97
CA PRO A 354 12.69 -32.20 -15.49
C PRO A 354 11.87 -32.96 -14.43
N PRO A 355 10.87 -33.77 -14.83
CA PRO A 355 10.07 -34.55 -13.89
C PRO A 355 11.01 -35.30 -12.94
N SER A 356 10.84 -35.14 -11.64
CA SER A 356 11.56 -35.96 -10.67
C SER A 356 11.21 -37.42 -10.95
N ASP A 357 12.19 -38.22 -11.35
CA ASP A 357 12.00 -39.65 -11.56
C ASP A 357 11.55 -40.31 -10.25
N GLY A 358 10.28 -40.73 -10.21
CA GLY A 358 9.78 -41.88 -9.42
C GLY A 358 9.55 -41.68 -7.93
#